data_AF-A0A936GTA1-F1
#
_entry.id   AF-A0A936GTA1-F1
#
_cell.length_a   1.000
_cell.length_b   1.000
_cell.length_c   1.000
_cell.angle_alpha   90.00
_cell.angle_beta   90.00
_cell.angle_gamma   90.00
#
_symmetry.space_group_name_H-M   'P 1'
#
loop_
_entity.id
_entity.type
_entity.pdbx_description
1 polymer ?
#
loop_
_entity_poly.entity_id
_entity_poly.type
_entity_poly.pdbx_seq_one_letter_code
_entity_poly.pdbx_strand_id
1 'polypeptide(L)'
;MIEKNLGAVNVGGVNSYLQSLDYQYNDQGWITKLNQESLGGTNIALPTSGCTPALPNPGTYTYQANPDPNDLFYIEFKYDAASFPNITGLPSNLQKAGNIAQIAYRVRGRDKQAYNYSYDFLNRMLNSTHYTVSSANAATASNLYNENLTYDSRGNILTLNRQGYYTSGATCAYNTIDNLTYNYSANTNKLNTITESASATYKNFGFNPGAGGVGYTYDVNGNLKSDSYKGITNITYNFLNLPSKIEWSTTKSIEFVYTAAGEKLAKTVKTGTTTNYIQHYAQGIEYNSASGLNRRVESIYHGEGRFFNTNTGTTTPTYRTEFSIKDHLGNARVTFTDLNANGKIDVTNNATTNEIIQENHYYAFGMAHEGPWLMNDRPILPARQKSSATKALGREGTATNGIAASTNLLRD
;
A
#
# COMPACT_ATOMS: atom_id res chain seq x y z
N MET A 1 -8.82 -24.12 9.59
CA MET A 1 -7.79 -23.62 8.66
C MET A 1 -8.37 -23.72 7.25
N ILE A 2 -8.19 -22.68 6.43
CA ILE A 2 -8.63 -22.64 5.03
C ILE A 2 -7.38 -22.42 4.19
N GLU A 3 -7.12 -23.31 3.23
CA GLU A 3 -5.99 -23.20 2.31
C GLU A 3 -6.46 -22.62 0.96
N LYS A 4 -5.68 -21.69 0.40
CA LYS A 4 -5.89 -21.14 -0.94
C LYS A 4 -4.60 -21.18 -1.76
N ASN A 5 -4.63 -21.91 -2.87
CA ASN A 5 -3.47 -22.04 -3.75
C ASN A 5 -3.46 -20.96 -4.84
N LEU A 6 -2.28 -20.39 -5.11
CA LEU A 6 -2.05 -19.33 -6.11
C LEU A 6 -1.09 -19.82 -7.19
N GLY A 7 -1.41 -19.49 -8.45
CA GLY A 7 -0.54 -19.78 -9.60
C GLY A 7 -0.36 -21.27 -9.81
N ALA A 8 -1.42 -21.98 -10.20
CA ALA A 8 -1.32 -23.39 -10.55
C ALA A 8 -0.28 -23.60 -11.67
N VAL A 9 0.63 -24.54 -11.48
CA VAL A 9 1.70 -24.89 -12.43
C VAL A 9 1.77 -26.41 -12.60
N ASN A 10 2.30 -26.87 -13.74
CA ASN A 10 2.63 -28.28 -13.95
C ASN A 10 4.13 -28.39 -14.20
N VAL A 11 4.84 -29.03 -13.27
CA VAL A 11 6.29 -29.22 -13.35
C VAL A 11 6.57 -30.72 -13.42
N GLY A 12 7.12 -31.17 -14.54
CA GLY A 12 7.46 -32.60 -14.73
C GLY A 12 6.25 -33.54 -14.65
N GLY A 13 5.06 -33.09 -15.02
CA GLY A 13 3.82 -33.87 -14.95
C GLY A 13 3.09 -33.80 -13.61
N VAL A 14 3.64 -33.11 -12.61
CA VAL A 14 3.02 -32.94 -11.29
C VAL A 14 2.38 -31.56 -11.19
N ASN A 15 1.10 -31.52 -10.85
CA ASN A 15 0.40 -30.27 -10.55
C ASN A 15 0.88 -29.71 -9.22
N SER A 16 1.22 -28.43 -9.20
CA SER A 16 1.68 -27.68 -8.04
C SER A 16 1.13 -26.25 -8.11
N TYR A 17 1.56 -25.41 -7.18
CA TYR A 17 1.20 -24.01 -7.08
C TYR A 17 2.44 -23.18 -6.72
N LEU A 18 2.45 -21.90 -7.10
CA LEU A 18 3.52 -20.97 -6.76
C LEU A 18 3.52 -20.59 -5.28
N GLN A 19 2.34 -20.50 -4.66
CA GLN A 19 2.13 -20.22 -3.23
C GLN A 19 0.86 -20.92 -2.71
N SER A 20 0.89 -21.42 -1.47
CA SER A 20 -0.29 -21.78 -0.68
C SER A 20 -0.53 -20.70 0.37
N LEU A 21 -1.78 -20.32 0.59
CA LEU A 21 -2.16 -19.36 1.63
C LEU A 21 -2.97 -20.06 2.73
N ASP A 22 -2.42 -20.12 3.94
CA ASP A 22 -3.02 -20.81 5.08
C ASP A 22 -3.71 -19.81 6.02
N TYR A 23 -5.03 -19.69 5.92
CA TYR A 23 -5.83 -18.82 6.78
C TYR A 23 -6.27 -19.55 8.05
N GLN A 24 -6.07 -18.90 9.19
CA GLN A 24 -6.57 -19.34 10.49
C GLN A 24 -7.46 -18.27 11.11
N TYR A 25 -8.45 -18.73 11.87
CA TYR A 25 -9.46 -17.90 12.50
C TYR A 25 -9.64 -18.33 13.96
N ASN A 26 -10.05 -17.42 14.82
CA ASN A 26 -10.54 -17.77 16.16
C ASN A 26 -12.01 -18.22 16.12
N ASP A 27 -12.56 -18.62 17.27
CA ASP A 27 -13.93 -19.08 17.40
C ASP A 27 -14.98 -18.00 17.09
N GLN A 28 -14.58 -16.73 17.08
CA GLN A 28 -15.40 -15.57 16.69
C GLN A 28 -15.36 -15.32 15.17
N GLY A 29 -14.59 -16.09 14.40
CA GLY A 29 -14.45 -15.92 12.96
C GLY A 29 -13.51 -14.78 12.54
N TRP A 30 -12.74 -14.20 13.46
CA TRP A 30 -11.70 -13.22 13.14
C TRP A 30 -10.43 -13.92 12.69
N ILE A 31 -9.79 -13.38 11.65
CA ILE A 31 -8.52 -13.91 11.15
C ILE A 31 -7.44 -13.74 12.22
N THR A 32 -6.76 -14.83 12.56
CA THR A 32 -5.67 -14.83 13.55
C THR A 32 -4.32 -15.00 12.88
N LYS A 33 -4.27 -15.63 11.71
CA LYS A 33 -3.02 -15.94 11.02
C LYS A 33 -3.24 -16.11 9.52
N LEU A 34 -2.29 -15.64 8.74
CA LEU A 34 -2.05 -16.01 7.36
C LEU A 34 -0.63 -16.55 7.28
N ASN A 35 -0.49 -17.79 6.81
CA ASN A 35 0.76 -18.51 6.61
C ASN A 35 1.51 -18.83 7.90
N GLN A 36 2.55 -19.65 7.81
CA GLN A 36 3.37 -20.00 8.97
C GLN A 36 4.46 -18.95 9.24
N GLU A 37 4.94 -18.90 10.49
CA GLU A 37 5.97 -17.93 10.89
C GLU A 37 7.36 -18.25 10.30
N SER A 38 7.63 -19.53 10.07
CA SER A 38 8.91 -20.03 9.55
C SER A 38 8.91 -19.97 8.03
N LEU A 39 9.52 -18.93 7.47
CA LEU A 39 9.64 -18.71 6.01
C LEU A 39 10.97 -19.22 5.40
N GLY A 40 11.77 -19.96 6.18
CA GLY A 40 13.10 -20.46 5.77
C GLY A 40 14.16 -19.38 5.50
N GLY A 41 15.41 -19.82 5.31
CA GLY A 41 16.53 -18.99 4.84
C GLY A 41 17.15 -18.02 5.88
N THR A 42 18.25 -17.36 5.48
CA THR A 42 18.89 -16.30 6.27
C THR A 42 18.06 -15.02 6.20
N ASN A 43 17.81 -14.42 7.36
CA ASN A 43 17.07 -13.17 7.46
C ASN A 43 18.00 -11.97 7.53
N ILE A 44 17.55 -10.89 6.92
CA ILE A 44 18.17 -9.58 7.06
C ILE A 44 17.22 -8.63 7.76
N ALA A 45 17.76 -7.88 8.71
CA ALA A 45 17.07 -6.77 9.34
C ALA A 45 16.67 -5.70 8.31
N LEU A 46 15.67 -4.90 8.65
CA LEU A 46 15.42 -3.68 7.89
C LEU A 46 16.64 -2.77 8.00
N PRO A 47 17.12 -2.18 6.89
CA PRO A 47 18.15 -1.15 6.97
C PRO A 47 17.64 0.01 7.84
N THR A 48 18.32 0.23 8.97
CA THR A 48 18.06 1.36 9.87
C THR A 48 18.83 2.61 9.45
N SER A 49 19.82 2.45 8.57
CA SER A 49 20.63 3.52 7.99
C SER A 49 21.11 3.14 6.58
N GLY A 50 21.29 4.14 5.72
CA GLY A 50 21.81 3.97 4.37
C GLY A 50 20.73 3.76 3.31
N CYS A 51 21.02 4.20 2.09
CA CYS A 51 20.01 4.38 1.05
C CYS A 51 19.82 3.18 0.11
N THR A 52 20.65 2.14 0.25
CA THR A 52 20.62 0.98 -0.65
C THR A 52 19.63 -0.06 -0.14
N PRO A 53 18.64 -0.47 -0.95
CA PRO A 53 17.82 -1.64 -0.66
C PRO A 53 18.69 -2.87 -0.45
N ALA A 54 18.76 -3.37 0.78
CA ALA A 54 19.32 -4.68 1.04
C ALA A 54 18.28 -5.72 0.58
N LEU A 55 18.53 -6.37 -0.56
CA LEU A 55 17.63 -7.40 -1.05
C LEU A 55 17.87 -8.71 -0.29
N PRO A 56 16.81 -9.39 0.19
CA PRO A 56 16.96 -10.65 0.90
C PRO A 56 17.48 -11.74 -0.06
N ASN A 57 18.31 -12.64 0.44
CA ASN A 57 18.71 -13.86 -0.28
C ASN A 57 18.56 -15.08 0.64
N PRO A 58 17.31 -15.50 0.92
CA PRO A 58 17.03 -16.66 1.77
C PRO A 58 17.51 -17.98 1.13
N GLY A 59 17.97 -17.97 -0.12
CA GLY A 59 18.39 -19.15 -0.87
C GLY A 59 17.25 -19.76 -1.70
N THR A 60 17.60 -20.72 -2.56
CA THR A 60 16.67 -21.33 -3.53
C THR A 60 15.63 -22.23 -2.86
N TYR A 61 14.41 -22.20 -3.39
CA TYR A 61 13.29 -23.00 -2.94
C TYR A 61 13.48 -24.52 -3.21
N THR A 62 13.14 -25.33 -2.20
CA THR A 62 12.96 -26.79 -2.34
C THR A 62 11.48 -27.09 -2.12
N TYR A 63 10.85 -27.82 -3.06
CA TYR A 63 9.45 -28.26 -2.87
C TYR A 63 9.34 -29.09 -1.59
N GLN A 64 8.42 -28.70 -0.71
CA GLN A 64 8.10 -29.45 0.50
C GLN A 64 6.58 -29.65 0.61
N ALA A 65 6.17 -30.77 1.19
CA ALA A 65 4.77 -31.03 1.50
C ALA A 65 4.33 -30.23 2.73
N ASN A 66 3.04 -29.90 2.82
CA ASN A 66 2.42 -29.08 3.87
C ASN A 66 2.78 -29.58 5.29
N PRO A 67 3.18 -28.70 6.24
CA PRO A 67 3.30 -27.23 6.11
C PRO A 67 4.49 -26.81 5.26
N ASP A 68 4.24 -25.98 4.24
CA ASP A 68 5.29 -25.46 3.35
C ASP A 68 5.96 -24.25 4.03
N PRO A 69 7.23 -24.35 4.49
CA PRO A 69 7.92 -23.26 5.16
C PRO A 69 8.41 -22.18 4.18
N ASN A 70 7.89 -22.13 2.96
CA ASN A 70 8.41 -21.28 1.89
C ASN A 70 7.46 -20.15 1.49
N ASP A 71 6.43 -19.88 2.29
CA ASP A 71 5.53 -18.76 2.07
C ASP A 71 6.32 -17.45 1.91
N LEU A 72 5.90 -16.61 0.96
CA LEU A 72 6.57 -15.33 0.71
C LEU A 72 6.21 -14.28 1.77
N PHE A 73 5.10 -14.50 2.49
CA PHE A 73 4.58 -13.55 3.46
C PHE A 73 3.91 -14.28 4.62
N TYR A 74 4.04 -13.69 5.80
CA TYR A 74 3.44 -14.12 7.05
C TYR A 74 2.78 -12.92 7.73
N ILE A 75 1.59 -13.11 8.30
CA ILE A 75 1.02 -12.16 9.27
C ILE A 75 0.18 -12.89 10.32
N GLU A 76 0.33 -12.49 11.57
CA GLU A 76 -0.46 -12.98 12.70
C GLU A 76 -1.01 -11.81 13.51
N PHE A 77 -2.23 -11.99 14.01
CA PHE A 77 -3.02 -11.01 14.73
C PHE A 77 -3.30 -11.49 16.14
N LYS A 78 -3.14 -10.60 17.13
CA LYS A 78 -3.66 -10.81 18.48
C LYS A 78 -4.77 -9.81 18.77
N TYR A 79 -5.80 -10.29 19.43
CA TYR A 79 -6.95 -9.51 19.88
C TYR A 79 -6.98 -9.47 21.40
N ASP A 80 -7.37 -10.55 22.04
CA ASP A 80 -7.62 -10.66 23.49
C ASP A 80 -6.56 -11.46 24.25
N ALA A 81 -5.47 -11.85 23.59
CA ALA A 81 -4.32 -12.50 24.22
C ALA A 81 -3.31 -11.47 24.74
N ALA A 82 -2.58 -11.83 25.81
CA ALA A 82 -1.59 -10.94 26.42
C ALA A 82 -0.54 -10.46 25.41
N SER A 83 0.09 -11.38 24.68
CA SER A 83 1.01 -11.07 23.58
C SER A 83 1.23 -12.32 22.72
N PHE A 84 2.10 -12.22 21.70
CA PHE A 84 2.59 -13.39 20.97
C PHE A 84 3.46 -14.28 21.89
N PRO A 85 3.13 -15.57 22.07
CA PRO A 85 3.88 -16.46 22.98
C PRO A 85 5.34 -16.63 22.55
N ASN A 86 5.62 -16.52 21.25
CA ASN A 86 6.95 -16.73 20.68
C ASN A 86 7.71 -15.41 20.44
N ILE A 87 7.19 -14.25 20.84
CA ILE A 87 7.89 -12.96 20.69
C ILE A 87 8.01 -12.29 22.06
N THR A 88 9.25 -12.14 22.51
CA THR A 88 9.57 -11.45 23.77
C THR A 88 9.71 -9.94 23.53
N GLY A 89 9.54 -9.12 24.57
CA GLY A 89 9.72 -7.66 24.49
C GLY A 89 8.52 -6.85 23.97
N LEU A 90 7.48 -7.51 23.46
CA LEU A 90 6.19 -6.86 23.19
C LEU A 90 5.40 -6.69 24.50
N PRO A 91 4.80 -5.50 24.75
CA PRO A 91 4.00 -5.28 25.93
C PRO A 91 2.72 -6.11 25.90
N SER A 92 2.18 -6.43 27.08
CA SER A 92 0.87 -7.05 27.17
C SER A 92 -0.22 -6.05 26.79
N ASN A 93 -1.13 -6.42 25.89
CA ASN A 93 -2.17 -5.52 25.42
C ASN A 93 -3.39 -6.32 24.95
N LEU A 94 -4.41 -6.43 25.80
CA LEU A 94 -5.60 -7.23 25.50
C LEU A 94 -6.72 -6.30 25.02
N GLN A 95 -7.25 -6.57 23.83
CA GLN A 95 -8.39 -5.90 23.22
C GLN A 95 -9.58 -6.87 23.13
N LYS A 96 -10.36 -6.96 24.21
CA LYS A 96 -11.50 -7.90 24.31
C LYS A 96 -12.71 -7.53 23.46
N ALA A 97 -12.74 -6.30 22.93
CA ALA A 97 -13.84 -5.80 22.10
C ALA A 97 -13.65 -6.11 20.59
N GLY A 98 -12.60 -6.84 20.21
CA GLY A 98 -12.32 -7.22 18.83
C GLY A 98 -11.45 -6.26 18.03
N ASN A 99 -10.93 -5.21 18.67
CA ASN A 99 -9.84 -4.45 18.07
C ASN A 99 -8.59 -5.34 17.95
N ILE A 100 -7.82 -5.17 16.89
CA ILE A 100 -6.53 -5.83 16.75
C ILE A 100 -5.58 -5.19 17.76
N ALA A 101 -5.14 -5.94 18.76
CA ALA A 101 -4.18 -5.44 19.74
C ALA A 101 -2.77 -5.35 19.16
N GLN A 102 -2.37 -6.38 18.42
CA GLN A 102 -1.01 -6.50 17.89
C GLN A 102 -1.03 -7.23 16.56
N ILE A 103 -0.09 -6.87 15.68
CA ILE A 103 0.26 -7.67 14.52
C ILE A 103 1.75 -8.00 14.52
N ALA A 104 2.10 -9.18 14.03
CA ALA A 104 3.46 -9.55 13.69
C ALA A 104 3.46 -10.04 12.25
N TYR A 105 4.35 -9.52 11.42
CA TYR A 105 4.41 -9.86 10.00
C TYR A 105 5.85 -10.00 9.50
N ARG A 106 6.01 -10.72 8.39
CA ARG A 106 7.30 -10.98 7.78
C ARG A 106 7.16 -11.21 6.29
N VAL A 107 8.11 -10.70 5.52
CA VAL A 107 8.35 -11.09 4.12
C VAL A 107 9.52 -12.05 4.11
N ARG A 108 9.48 -13.08 3.28
CA ARG A 108 10.53 -14.10 3.22
C ARG A 108 11.93 -13.48 3.07
N GLY A 109 12.85 -13.92 3.92
CA GLY A 109 14.22 -13.39 4.02
C GLY A 109 14.37 -12.04 4.73
N ARG A 110 13.28 -11.43 5.23
CA ARG A 110 13.32 -10.30 6.16
C ARG A 110 13.18 -10.76 7.60
N ASP A 111 13.73 -9.98 8.53
CA ASP A 111 13.37 -10.07 9.94
C ASP A 111 11.91 -9.67 10.15
N LYS A 112 11.29 -10.27 11.17
CA LYS A 112 9.91 -9.97 11.56
C LYS A 112 9.78 -8.51 12.01
N GLN A 113 8.64 -7.93 11.70
CA GLN A 113 8.21 -6.64 12.21
C GLN A 113 6.93 -6.85 13.02
N ALA A 114 6.65 -5.94 13.95
CA ALA A 114 5.41 -5.98 14.71
C ALA A 114 4.85 -4.59 15.00
N TYR A 115 3.56 -4.53 15.24
CA TYR A 115 2.88 -3.36 15.78
C TYR A 115 2.14 -3.71 17.07
N ASN A 116 2.15 -2.77 18.01
CA ASN A 116 1.26 -2.76 19.16
C ASN A 116 0.34 -1.55 19.08
N TYR A 117 -0.98 -1.79 19.09
CA TYR A 117 -2.00 -0.76 18.92
C TYR A 117 -2.71 -0.45 20.23
N SER A 118 -2.95 0.82 20.52
CA SER A 118 -3.81 1.21 21.65
C SER A 118 -4.99 2.03 21.16
N TYR A 119 -6.07 1.98 21.93
CA TYR A 119 -7.34 2.59 21.58
C TYR A 119 -7.87 3.40 22.75
N ASP A 120 -8.70 4.41 22.45
CA ASP A 120 -9.51 5.05 23.47
C ASP A 120 -10.75 4.22 23.80
N PHE A 121 -11.57 4.72 24.73
CA PHE A 121 -12.80 4.05 25.18
C PHE A 121 -13.89 3.96 24.09
N LEU A 122 -13.72 4.61 22.93
CA LEU A 122 -14.62 4.55 21.78
C LEU A 122 -14.05 3.67 20.65
N ASN A 123 -13.00 2.87 20.92
CA ASN A 123 -12.32 2.02 19.95
C ASN A 123 -11.64 2.80 18.80
N ARG A 124 -11.27 4.07 19.02
CA ARG A 124 -10.47 4.84 18.06
C ARG A 124 -8.99 4.64 18.38
N MET A 125 -8.18 4.34 17.37
CA MET A 125 -6.77 4.04 17.57
C MET A 125 -5.99 5.30 17.98
N LEU A 126 -5.32 5.24 19.13
CA LEU A 126 -4.50 6.32 19.68
C LEU A 126 -3.04 6.18 19.30
N ASN A 127 -2.50 4.96 19.36
CA ASN A 127 -1.09 4.72 19.08
C ASN A 127 -0.91 3.45 18.27
N SER A 128 0.00 3.51 17.31
CA SER A 128 0.56 2.40 16.55
C SER A 128 2.07 2.42 16.79
N THR A 129 2.59 1.50 17.61
CA THR A 129 4.02 1.43 17.93
C THR A 129 4.69 0.32 17.16
N HIS A 130 5.68 0.66 16.32
CA HIS A 130 6.42 -0.27 15.48
C HIS A 130 7.62 -0.89 16.23
N TYR A 131 7.77 -2.20 16.09
CA TYR A 131 8.85 -3.00 16.65
C TYR A 131 9.60 -3.74 15.54
N THR A 132 10.92 -3.73 15.64
CA THR A 132 11.75 -4.69 14.92
C THR A 132 11.84 -5.94 15.79
N VAL A 133 11.77 -7.13 15.18
CA VAL A 133 11.84 -8.40 15.90
C VAL A 133 13.00 -9.21 15.32
N SER A 134 14.03 -9.42 16.14
CA SER A 134 15.25 -10.12 15.72
C SER A 134 15.00 -11.60 15.41
N SER A 135 15.99 -12.26 14.81
CA SER A 135 15.98 -13.71 14.59
C SER A 135 15.85 -14.54 15.87
N ALA A 136 16.19 -13.98 17.03
CA ALA A 136 15.98 -14.58 18.35
C ALA A 136 14.57 -14.33 18.91
N ASN A 137 13.66 -13.77 18.10
CA ASN A 137 12.31 -13.37 18.49
C ASN A 137 12.24 -12.35 19.64
N ALA A 138 13.26 -11.50 19.77
CA ALA A 138 13.23 -10.38 20.70
C ALA A 138 12.77 -9.12 19.97
N ALA A 139 11.65 -8.55 20.41
CA ALA A 139 11.09 -7.31 19.90
C ALA A 139 11.71 -6.10 20.61
N THR A 140 12.11 -5.10 19.82
CA THR A 140 12.60 -3.82 20.32
C THR A 140 11.74 -2.70 19.73
N ALA A 141 11.23 -1.82 20.60
CA ALA A 141 10.51 -0.63 20.15
C ALA A 141 11.46 0.20 19.29
N SER A 142 11.13 0.30 18.01
CA SER A 142 12.05 0.82 16.99
C SER A 142 11.71 2.24 16.55
N ASN A 143 10.46 2.66 16.78
CA ASN A 143 9.91 3.95 16.39
C ASN A 143 10.03 4.28 14.90
N LEU A 144 10.29 3.28 14.03
CA LEU A 144 10.55 3.52 12.61
C LEU A 144 9.32 4.02 11.85
N TYR A 145 8.14 3.50 12.20
CA TYR A 145 6.87 3.72 11.49
C TYR A 145 5.70 3.94 12.45
N ASN A 146 5.95 4.63 13.57
CA ASN A 146 4.91 4.90 14.57
C ASN A 146 3.88 5.90 14.07
N GLU A 147 2.65 5.77 14.57
CA GLU A 147 1.61 6.81 14.49
C GLU A 147 1.02 7.08 15.88
N ASN A 148 0.84 8.35 16.23
CA ASN A 148 0.18 8.78 17.46
C ASN A 148 -0.91 9.80 17.10
N LEU A 149 -2.15 9.55 17.53
CA LEU A 149 -3.32 10.31 17.16
C LEU A 149 -4.08 10.84 18.37
N THR A 150 -4.74 11.97 18.18
CA THR A 150 -5.77 12.48 19.10
C THR A 150 -7.04 12.79 18.33
N TYR A 151 -8.17 12.84 19.02
CA TYR A 151 -9.47 13.07 18.42
C TYR A 151 -10.27 14.09 19.22
N ASP A 152 -11.16 14.80 18.53
CA ASP A 152 -12.21 15.56 19.19
C ASP A 152 -13.35 14.63 19.67
N SER A 153 -14.37 15.22 20.32
CA SER A 153 -15.53 14.48 20.80
C SER A 153 -16.47 13.96 19.69
N ARG A 154 -16.30 14.44 18.44
CA ARG A 154 -17.09 14.03 17.27
C ARG A 154 -16.39 12.95 16.43
N GLY A 155 -15.15 12.59 16.75
CA GLY A 155 -14.39 11.59 16.00
C GLY A 155 -13.44 12.16 14.95
N ASN A 156 -13.33 13.48 14.84
CA ASN A 156 -12.37 14.10 13.95
C ASN A 156 -10.96 13.94 14.54
N ILE A 157 -9.98 13.57 13.71
CA ILE A 157 -8.56 13.53 14.12
C ILE A 157 -8.11 14.96 14.40
N LEU A 158 -7.56 15.25 15.58
CA LEU A 158 -7.03 16.57 15.94
C LEU A 158 -5.53 16.68 15.66
N THR A 159 -4.78 15.62 15.95
CA THR A 159 -3.34 15.58 15.74
C THR A 159 -2.90 14.24 15.20
N LEU A 160 -1.82 14.24 14.43
CA LEU A 160 -1.10 13.04 14.02
C LEU A 160 0.41 13.30 14.10
N ASN A 161 1.12 12.53 14.90
CA ASN A 161 2.57 12.41 14.82
C ASN A 161 2.92 11.11 14.08
N ARG A 162 3.71 11.19 13.02
CA ARG A 162 4.15 10.02 12.24
C ARG A 162 5.67 9.98 12.15
N GLN A 163 6.24 8.84 12.53
CA GLN A 163 7.64 8.53 12.26
C GLN A 163 7.74 7.79 10.93
N GLY A 164 8.79 8.05 10.15
CA GLY A 164 8.97 7.39 8.87
C GLY A 164 10.37 7.54 8.29
N TYR A 165 10.61 6.79 7.22
CA TYR A 165 11.84 6.83 6.46
C TYR A 165 12.00 8.15 5.70
N TYR A 166 13.18 8.75 5.78
CA TYR A 166 13.52 9.95 5.03
C TYR A 166 14.88 9.81 4.35
N THR A 167 15.09 10.63 3.31
CA THR A 167 16.37 10.73 2.61
C THR A 167 16.87 12.18 2.60
N SER A 168 18.15 12.38 2.87
CA SER A 168 18.78 13.71 2.85
C SER A 168 20.18 13.59 2.30
N GLY A 169 20.35 13.94 1.02
CA GLY A 169 21.57 13.65 0.28
C GLY A 169 21.81 12.14 0.21
N ALA A 170 22.99 11.68 0.65
CA ALA A 170 23.34 10.26 0.74
C ALA A 170 22.91 9.60 2.07
N THR A 171 22.26 10.35 2.97
CA THR A 171 21.77 9.82 4.25
C THR A 171 20.35 9.30 4.09
N CYS A 172 20.10 8.11 4.58
CA CYS A 172 18.76 7.57 4.73
C CYS A 172 18.60 7.00 6.14
N ALA A 173 17.52 7.39 6.82
CA ALA A 173 17.26 7.07 8.22
C ALA A 173 15.76 7.28 8.52
N TYR A 174 15.40 7.28 9.81
CA TYR A 174 14.03 7.42 10.29
C TYR A 174 13.91 8.61 11.23
N ASN A 175 12.84 9.40 11.08
CA ASN A 175 12.54 10.52 11.96
C ASN A 175 11.06 10.91 11.82
N THR A 176 10.65 11.98 12.50
CA THR A 176 9.29 12.49 12.46
C THR A 176 9.04 13.15 11.12
N ILE A 177 8.33 12.45 10.24
CA ILE A 177 7.95 12.92 8.91
C ILE A 177 6.64 13.71 8.95
N ASP A 178 5.83 13.54 9.99
CA ASP A 178 4.61 14.31 10.22
C ASP A 178 4.47 14.74 11.67
N ASN A 179 4.09 16.00 11.87
CA ASN A 179 3.59 16.54 13.14
C ASN A 179 2.41 17.47 12.84
N LEU A 180 1.27 16.84 12.54
CA LEU A 180 0.09 17.48 12.00
C LEU A 180 -0.86 17.92 13.10
N THR A 181 -1.39 19.13 12.95
CA THR A 181 -2.59 19.60 13.62
C THR A 181 -3.68 19.85 12.59
N TYR A 182 -4.81 19.18 12.75
CA TYR A 182 -5.97 19.28 11.86
C TYR A 182 -6.93 20.33 12.41
N ASN A 183 -7.26 21.33 11.60
CA ASN A 183 -8.14 22.41 11.98
C ASN A 183 -9.45 22.29 11.19
N TYR A 184 -10.57 22.19 11.88
CA TYR A 184 -11.89 22.04 11.27
C TYR A 184 -12.64 23.36 11.25
N SER A 185 -13.51 23.56 10.25
CA SER A 185 -14.41 24.72 10.23
C SER A 185 -15.37 24.66 11.42
N ALA A 186 -15.57 25.79 12.10
CA ALA A 186 -16.41 25.88 13.30
C ALA A 186 -17.80 25.26 13.10
N ASN A 187 -18.23 24.46 14.07
CA ASN A 187 -19.52 23.75 14.08
C ASN A 187 -19.73 22.76 12.91
N THR A 188 -18.65 22.25 12.31
CA THR A 188 -18.72 21.22 11.25
C THR A 188 -17.65 20.15 11.46
N ASN A 189 -17.72 19.06 10.69
CA ASN A 189 -16.65 18.07 10.55
C ASN A 189 -15.81 18.28 9.27
N LYS A 190 -15.88 19.48 8.66
CA LYS A 190 -15.14 19.80 7.43
C LYS A 190 -13.73 20.24 7.80
N LEU A 191 -12.73 19.47 7.37
CA LEU A 191 -11.32 19.82 7.57
C LEU A 191 -11.02 21.11 6.79
N ASN A 192 -10.54 22.14 7.46
CA ASN A 192 -10.24 23.44 6.87
C ASN A 192 -8.77 23.53 6.46
N THR A 193 -7.86 23.30 7.41
CA THR A 193 -6.40 23.39 7.18
C THR A 193 -5.66 22.33 7.98
N ILE A 194 -4.44 22.03 7.54
CA ILE A 194 -3.49 21.21 8.30
C ILE A 194 -2.25 22.05 8.57
N THR A 195 -1.81 22.06 9.83
CA THR A 195 -0.54 22.67 10.23
C THR A 195 0.50 21.58 10.43
N GLU A 196 1.58 21.64 9.65
CA GLU A 196 2.72 20.72 9.75
C GLU A 196 3.88 21.38 10.51
N SER A 197 4.26 20.79 11.64
CA SER A 197 5.29 21.31 12.56
C SER A 197 6.54 20.42 12.67
N ALA A 198 6.67 19.38 11.86
CA ALA A 198 7.86 18.55 11.78
C ALA A 198 9.03 19.34 11.16
N SER A 199 10.25 18.89 11.44
CA SER A 199 11.46 19.52 10.92
C SER A 199 11.42 19.59 9.38
N ALA A 200 11.86 20.72 8.82
CA ALA A 200 11.91 20.93 7.37
C ALA A 200 12.73 19.86 6.63
N THR A 201 13.70 19.25 7.31
CA THR A 201 14.51 18.14 6.78
C THR A 201 13.68 16.89 6.46
N TYR A 202 12.61 16.64 7.23
CA TYR A 202 11.89 15.35 7.22
C TYR A 202 10.45 15.48 6.71
N LYS A 203 9.80 16.64 6.91
CA LYS A 203 8.37 16.80 6.60
C LYS A 203 7.98 16.54 5.13
N ASN A 204 8.92 16.69 4.19
CA ASN A 204 8.69 16.40 2.77
C ASN A 204 8.52 14.90 2.44
N PHE A 205 8.72 14.02 3.43
CA PHE A 205 8.51 12.58 3.35
C PHE A 205 7.16 12.13 3.93
N GLY A 206 6.47 13.02 4.67
CA GLY A 206 5.09 12.86 5.09
C GLY A 206 4.15 13.74 4.27
N PHE A 207 3.26 14.44 4.96
CA PHE A 207 2.39 15.48 4.44
C PHE A 207 3.22 16.65 3.91
N ASN A 208 3.13 16.85 2.60
CA ASN A 208 3.80 17.93 1.92
C ASN A 208 2.76 18.92 1.38
N PRO A 209 2.65 20.14 1.95
CA PRO A 209 1.75 21.18 1.46
C PRO A 209 2.23 21.85 0.16
N GLY A 210 3.33 21.39 -0.43
CA GLY A 210 3.95 21.99 -1.62
C GLY A 210 4.45 23.40 -1.34
N ALA A 211 4.12 24.35 -2.22
CA ALA A 211 4.44 25.77 -2.04
C ALA A 211 3.57 26.47 -0.98
N GLY A 212 2.73 25.72 -0.25
CA GLY A 212 1.70 26.24 0.64
C GLY A 212 0.32 26.25 -0.03
N GLY A 213 -0.71 26.44 0.79
CA GLY A 213 -2.10 26.46 0.37
C GLY A 213 -2.98 27.09 1.45
N VAL A 214 -4.17 27.54 1.06
CA VAL A 214 -5.21 28.06 1.97
C VAL A 214 -5.98 26.94 2.69
N GLY A 215 -5.70 25.67 2.36
CA GLY A 215 -6.37 24.49 2.88
C GLY A 215 -7.36 23.88 1.90
N TYR A 216 -8.46 23.39 2.45
CA TYR A 216 -9.51 22.64 1.77
C TYR A 216 -10.79 23.48 1.68
N THR A 217 -11.49 23.38 0.56
CA THR A 217 -12.84 23.96 0.44
C THR A 217 -13.84 22.90 0.02
N TYR A 218 -15.12 23.17 0.24
CA TYR A 218 -16.20 22.21 0.00
C TYR A 218 -17.34 22.87 -0.78
N ASP A 219 -18.06 22.06 -1.54
CA ASP A 219 -19.33 22.47 -2.10
C ASP A 219 -20.45 22.44 -1.05
N VAL A 220 -21.67 22.81 -1.47
CA VAL A 220 -22.87 22.82 -0.62
C VAL A 220 -23.29 21.43 -0.14
N ASN A 221 -22.93 20.38 -0.89
CA ASN A 221 -23.20 18.98 -0.54
C ASN A 221 -22.15 18.42 0.42
N GLY A 222 -21.07 19.16 0.69
CA GLY A 222 -19.98 18.74 1.56
C GLY A 222 -18.91 17.92 0.85
N ASN A 223 -18.93 17.85 -0.48
CA ASN A 223 -17.83 17.24 -1.24
C ASN A 223 -16.63 18.17 -1.25
N LEU A 224 -15.41 17.62 -1.30
CA LEU A 224 -14.21 18.45 -1.44
C LEU A 224 -14.23 19.17 -2.79
N LYS A 225 -14.16 20.50 -2.78
CA LYS A 225 -14.12 21.33 -3.99
C LYS A 225 -12.70 21.74 -4.38
N SER A 226 -11.80 21.94 -3.42
CA SER A 226 -10.40 22.24 -3.71
C SER A 226 -9.49 21.73 -2.60
N ASP A 227 -8.27 21.35 -2.97
CA ASP A 227 -7.17 21.05 -2.06
C ASP A 227 -5.94 21.78 -2.55
N SER A 228 -5.68 22.94 -1.95
CA SER A 228 -4.57 23.79 -2.36
C SER A 228 -3.20 23.24 -1.96
N TYR A 229 -3.12 22.33 -0.99
CA TYR A 229 -1.88 21.66 -0.61
C TYR A 229 -1.38 20.70 -1.70
N LYS A 230 -2.29 20.12 -2.47
CA LYS A 230 -1.97 19.31 -3.66
C LYS A 230 -2.06 20.10 -4.97
N GLY A 231 -2.30 21.42 -4.89
CA GLY A 231 -2.49 22.30 -6.04
C GLY A 231 -3.78 22.07 -6.82
N ILE A 232 -4.76 21.37 -6.25
CA ILE A 232 -6.07 21.13 -6.86
C ILE A 232 -6.91 22.41 -6.70
N THR A 233 -7.18 23.09 -7.81
CA THR A 233 -7.92 24.35 -7.83
C THR A 233 -9.43 24.13 -7.86
N ASN A 234 -9.90 23.01 -8.41
CA ASN A 234 -11.33 22.72 -8.49
C ASN A 234 -11.59 21.22 -8.70
N ILE A 235 -12.67 20.73 -8.08
CA ILE A 235 -13.24 19.41 -8.32
C ILE A 235 -14.72 19.61 -8.64
N THR A 236 -15.15 19.10 -9.78
CA THR A 236 -16.56 19.05 -10.16
C THR A 236 -17.10 17.65 -9.97
N TYR A 237 -18.39 17.58 -9.64
CA TYR A 237 -19.10 16.34 -9.34
C TYR A 237 -20.28 16.17 -10.28
N ASN A 238 -20.61 14.93 -10.61
CA ASN A 238 -21.81 14.60 -11.36
C ASN A 238 -23.04 14.47 -10.43
N PHE A 239 -24.20 14.13 -11.00
CA PHE A 239 -25.46 13.97 -10.26
C PHE A 239 -25.45 12.87 -9.17
N LEU A 240 -24.46 11.97 -9.18
CA LEU A 240 -24.25 10.93 -8.15
C LEU A 240 -23.25 11.38 -7.06
N ASN A 241 -22.83 12.65 -7.04
CA ASN A 241 -21.73 13.16 -6.22
C ASN A 241 -20.41 12.39 -6.43
N LEU A 242 -20.17 11.88 -7.64
CA LEU A 242 -18.87 11.29 -8.01
C LEU A 242 -18.01 12.36 -8.72
N PRO A 243 -16.70 12.45 -8.44
CA PRO A 243 -15.82 13.39 -9.12
C PRO A 243 -15.83 13.18 -10.63
N SER A 244 -16.28 14.17 -11.40
CA SER A 244 -16.29 14.15 -12.87
C SER A 244 -15.06 14.83 -13.47
N LYS A 245 -14.48 15.81 -12.79
CA LYS A 245 -13.24 16.49 -13.23
C LYS A 245 -12.48 17.02 -12.03
N ILE A 246 -11.17 16.76 -11.98
CA ILE A 246 -10.21 17.33 -11.02
C ILE A 246 -9.26 18.23 -11.81
N GLU A 247 -9.04 19.45 -11.33
CA GLU A 247 -8.26 20.48 -12.01
C GLU A 247 -7.13 21.00 -11.11
N TRP A 248 -5.92 21.10 -11.67
CA TRP A 248 -4.77 21.76 -11.04
C TRP A 248 -4.51 23.15 -11.62
N SER A 249 -5.03 23.39 -12.83
CA SER A 249 -5.05 24.68 -13.50
C SER A 249 -6.09 24.61 -14.62
N THR A 250 -6.29 25.72 -15.33
CA THR A 250 -7.11 25.74 -16.56
C THR A 250 -6.60 24.80 -17.66
N THR A 251 -5.34 24.37 -17.56
CA THR A 251 -4.68 23.50 -18.55
C THR A 251 -4.33 22.11 -18.01
N LYS A 252 -4.49 21.81 -16.72
CA LYS A 252 -4.11 20.51 -16.15
C LYS A 252 -5.31 19.87 -15.46
N SER A 253 -5.79 18.74 -15.98
CA SER A 253 -6.97 18.08 -15.42
C SER A 253 -6.98 16.57 -15.62
N ILE A 254 -7.78 15.91 -14.79
CA ILE A 254 -8.22 14.53 -14.95
C ILE A 254 -9.75 14.54 -15.05
N GLU A 255 -10.28 13.92 -16.09
CA GLU A 255 -11.73 13.78 -16.32
C GLU A 255 -12.15 12.31 -16.16
N PHE A 256 -13.33 12.08 -15.61
CA PHE A 256 -13.86 10.75 -15.34
C PHE A 256 -15.22 10.54 -16.01
N VAL A 257 -15.44 9.31 -16.49
CA VAL A 257 -16.72 8.86 -17.04
C VAL A 257 -17.20 7.67 -16.21
N TYR A 258 -18.49 7.62 -15.90
CA TYR A 258 -19.11 6.57 -15.11
C TYR A 258 -20.34 6.00 -15.81
N THR A 259 -20.73 4.77 -15.45
CA THR A 259 -22.06 4.24 -15.73
C THR A 259 -23.12 4.99 -14.92
N ALA A 260 -24.40 4.81 -15.27
CA ALA A 260 -25.51 5.32 -14.47
C ALA A 260 -25.58 4.72 -13.05
N ALA A 261 -24.94 3.56 -12.83
CA ALA A 261 -24.82 2.92 -11.52
C ALA A 261 -23.60 3.41 -10.71
N GLY A 262 -22.80 4.34 -11.26
CA GLY A 262 -21.63 4.91 -10.59
C GLY A 262 -20.32 4.13 -10.78
N GLU A 263 -20.28 3.16 -11.68
CA GLU A 263 -19.06 2.41 -12.00
C GLU A 263 -18.17 3.23 -12.92
N LYS A 264 -16.89 3.38 -12.59
CA LYS A 264 -15.94 4.16 -13.41
C LYS A 264 -15.64 3.42 -14.71
N LEU A 265 -15.88 4.07 -15.85
CA LEU A 265 -15.65 3.57 -17.21
C LEU A 265 -14.36 4.10 -17.82
N ALA A 266 -13.97 5.33 -17.51
CA ALA A 266 -12.74 5.91 -18.03
C ALA A 266 -12.16 7.00 -17.14
N LYS A 267 -10.85 7.20 -17.26
CA LYS A 267 -10.16 8.43 -16.83
C LYS A 267 -9.34 8.99 -17.99
N THR A 268 -9.35 10.30 -18.16
CA THR A 268 -8.63 11.02 -19.22
C THR A 268 -7.74 12.07 -18.58
N VAL A 269 -6.43 12.01 -18.85
CA VAL A 269 -5.45 12.95 -18.29
C VAL A 269 -5.03 13.95 -19.36
N LYS A 270 -5.17 15.25 -19.09
CA LYS A 270 -4.94 16.31 -20.08
C LYS A 270 -3.94 17.37 -19.63
N THR A 271 -3.19 17.88 -20.61
CA THR A 271 -2.34 19.08 -20.51
C THR A 271 -2.66 20.01 -21.67
N GLY A 272 -3.28 21.16 -21.40
CA GLY A 272 -3.84 22.05 -22.40
C GLY A 272 -4.97 21.37 -23.17
N THR A 273 -4.91 21.45 -24.49
CA THR A 273 -5.79 20.72 -25.41
C THR A 273 -5.31 19.28 -25.67
N THR A 274 -4.11 18.92 -25.20
CA THR A 274 -3.52 17.60 -25.44
C THR A 274 -4.04 16.59 -24.43
N THR A 275 -4.59 15.48 -24.93
CA THR A 275 -4.83 14.29 -24.11
C THR A 275 -3.52 13.52 -23.98
N ASN A 276 -3.01 13.36 -22.76
CA ASN A 276 -1.80 12.59 -22.51
C ASN A 276 -2.08 11.10 -22.68
N TYR A 277 -3.12 10.60 -21.98
CA TYR A 277 -3.61 9.24 -22.11
C TYR A 277 -5.05 9.11 -21.61
N ILE A 278 -5.70 8.03 -22.03
CA ILE A 278 -7.02 7.59 -21.56
C ILE A 278 -6.88 6.18 -21.03
N GLN A 279 -7.35 5.95 -19.81
CA GLN A 279 -7.57 4.61 -19.27
C GLN A 279 -9.04 4.26 -19.41
N HIS A 280 -9.34 3.09 -19.97
CA HIS A 280 -10.68 2.52 -19.97
C HIS A 280 -10.75 1.32 -19.03
N TYR A 281 -11.90 1.16 -18.38
CA TYR A 281 -12.19 0.07 -17.47
C TYR A 281 -13.38 -0.72 -17.99
N ALA A 282 -13.23 -2.04 -18.13
CA ALA A 282 -14.31 -2.92 -18.54
C ALA A 282 -14.14 -4.30 -17.89
N GLN A 283 -15.03 -4.68 -16.96
CA GLN A 283 -15.13 -6.02 -16.38
C GLN A 283 -13.78 -6.61 -15.91
N GLY A 284 -13.00 -5.86 -15.13
CA GLY A 284 -11.68 -6.31 -14.66
C GLY A 284 -10.57 -6.24 -15.71
N ILE A 285 -10.79 -5.59 -16.85
CA ILE A 285 -9.77 -5.29 -17.85
C ILE A 285 -9.53 -3.78 -17.89
N GLU A 286 -8.26 -3.42 -17.84
CA GLU A 286 -7.78 -2.06 -18.02
C GLU A 286 -7.16 -1.92 -19.42
N TYR A 287 -7.58 -0.89 -20.14
CA TYR A 287 -7.00 -0.54 -21.43
C TYR A 287 -6.39 0.85 -21.38
N ASN A 288 -5.21 0.99 -21.98
CA ASN A 288 -4.53 2.25 -22.15
C ASN A 288 -4.57 2.69 -23.61
N SER A 289 -4.91 3.95 -23.83
CA SER A 289 -4.73 4.65 -25.10
C SER A 289 -3.84 5.86 -24.82
N ALA A 290 -2.56 5.75 -25.20
CA ALA A 290 -1.71 6.93 -25.32
C ALA A 290 -2.22 7.79 -26.49
N SER A 291 -1.96 9.10 -26.44
CA SER A 291 -2.36 10.05 -27.49
C SER A 291 -2.07 9.52 -28.90
N GLY A 292 -3.13 9.33 -29.70
CA GLY A 292 -3.02 8.87 -31.10
C GLY A 292 -2.85 7.37 -31.32
N LEU A 293 -2.89 6.52 -30.28
CA LEU A 293 -2.84 5.06 -30.40
C LEU A 293 -4.20 4.39 -30.16
N ASN A 294 -4.41 3.26 -30.84
CA ASN A 294 -5.52 2.34 -30.59
C ASN A 294 -5.55 1.90 -29.12
N ARG A 295 -6.75 1.67 -28.57
CA ARG A 295 -6.97 1.12 -27.22
C ARG A 295 -6.29 -0.24 -27.08
N ARG A 296 -5.30 -0.37 -26.17
CA ARG A 296 -4.57 -1.62 -25.91
C ARG A 296 -4.78 -2.10 -24.49
N VAL A 297 -4.85 -3.42 -24.30
CA VAL A 297 -4.92 -4.01 -22.95
C VAL A 297 -3.64 -3.67 -22.18
N GLU A 298 -3.79 -3.12 -20.99
CA GLU A 298 -2.71 -2.87 -20.03
C GLU A 298 -2.73 -3.94 -18.93
N SER A 299 -3.90 -4.30 -18.42
CA SER A 299 -4.03 -5.30 -17.36
C SER A 299 -5.33 -6.08 -17.48
N ILE A 300 -5.28 -7.38 -17.15
CA ILE A 300 -6.46 -8.25 -16.99
C ILE A 300 -6.40 -8.79 -15.58
N TYR A 301 -7.32 -8.37 -14.71
CA TYR A 301 -7.37 -8.77 -13.31
C TYR A 301 -8.12 -10.09 -13.13
N HIS A 302 -7.67 -10.89 -12.18
CA HIS A 302 -8.34 -12.08 -11.68
C HIS A 302 -8.32 -12.09 -10.14
N GLY A 303 -8.91 -13.12 -9.50
CA GLY A 303 -9.10 -13.15 -8.04
C GLY A 303 -7.79 -13.07 -7.22
N GLU A 304 -6.68 -13.46 -7.82
CA GLU A 304 -5.37 -13.63 -7.19
C GLU A 304 -4.33 -12.61 -7.64
N GLY A 305 -4.64 -11.77 -8.64
CA GLY A 305 -3.66 -10.90 -9.27
C GLY A 305 -4.08 -10.39 -10.64
N ARG A 306 -3.15 -10.33 -11.60
CA ARG A 306 -3.40 -9.84 -12.96
C ARG A 306 -2.42 -10.39 -13.99
N PHE A 307 -2.84 -10.38 -15.25
CA PHE A 307 -1.92 -10.37 -16.38
C PHE A 307 -1.55 -8.92 -16.71
N PHE A 308 -0.28 -8.56 -16.57
CA PHE A 308 0.22 -7.21 -16.83
C PHE A 308 0.95 -7.14 -18.16
N ASN A 309 0.56 -6.20 -19.02
CA ASN A 309 1.25 -5.96 -20.29
C ASN A 309 2.54 -5.16 -20.04
N THR A 310 3.69 -5.81 -20.19
CA THR A 310 5.01 -5.23 -19.89
C THR A 310 5.52 -4.28 -20.98
N ASN A 311 4.87 -4.24 -22.14
CA ASN A 311 5.24 -3.39 -23.28
C ASN A 311 4.01 -2.66 -23.87
N THR A 312 3.24 -1.99 -23.01
CA THR A 312 2.07 -1.20 -23.44
C THR A 312 2.46 -0.20 -24.55
N GLY A 313 1.61 -0.11 -25.57
CA GLY A 313 1.83 0.78 -26.73
C GLY A 313 2.32 0.05 -28.00
N THR A 314 2.85 -1.17 -27.86
CA THR A 314 3.28 -2.00 -29.01
C THR A 314 2.11 -2.78 -29.62
N THR A 315 2.27 -3.24 -30.87
CA THR A 315 1.27 -4.08 -31.56
C THR A 315 1.21 -5.52 -31.06
N THR A 316 2.27 -5.99 -30.42
CA THR A 316 2.42 -7.37 -29.94
C THR A 316 2.64 -7.34 -28.43
N PRO A 317 1.58 -7.51 -27.62
CA PRO A 317 1.69 -7.42 -26.16
C PRO A 317 2.47 -8.60 -25.58
N THR A 318 3.31 -8.31 -24.59
CA THR A 318 4.01 -9.29 -23.76
C THR A 318 3.42 -9.24 -22.37
N TYR A 319 2.79 -10.33 -21.95
CA TYR A 319 2.17 -10.41 -20.63
C TYR A 319 3.09 -11.06 -19.61
N ARG A 320 3.06 -10.53 -18.39
CA ARG A 320 3.59 -11.14 -17.17
C ARG A 320 2.43 -11.46 -16.26
N THR A 321 2.38 -12.68 -15.74
CA THR A 321 1.34 -13.10 -14.78
C THR A 321 1.80 -12.74 -13.38
N GLU A 322 1.07 -11.83 -12.74
CA GLU A 322 1.38 -11.33 -11.41
C GLU A 322 0.36 -11.84 -10.41
N PHE A 323 0.82 -12.31 -9.26
CA PHE A 323 -0.01 -12.73 -8.13
C PHE A 323 0.27 -11.83 -6.93
N SER A 324 -0.74 -11.59 -6.08
CA SER A 324 -0.59 -10.77 -4.88
C SER A 324 -1.08 -11.49 -3.63
N ILE A 325 -0.26 -11.49 -2.59
CA ILE A 325 -0.68 -11.84 -1.22
C ILE A 325 -1.20 -10.58 -0.55
N LYS A 326 -2.42 -10.63 0.00
CA LYS A 326 -3.11 -9.50 0.62
C LYS A 326 -3.27 -9.72 2.12
N ASP A 327 -3.28 -8.62 2.88
CA ASP A 327 -3.64 -8.66 4.30
C ASP A 327 -5.16 -8.74 4.51
N HIS A 328 -5.57 -8.76 5.78
CA HIS A 328 -6.98 -8.85 6.21
C HIS A 328 -7.90 -7.72 5.72
N LEU A 329 -7.35 -6.57 5.29
CA LEU A 329 -8.12 -5.45 4.71
C LEU A 329 -8.07 -5.45 3.19
N GLY A 330 -7.39 -6.42 2.57
CA GLY A 330 -7.22 -6.52 1.13
C GLY A 330 -6.04 -5.73 0.57
N ASN A 331 -5.18 -5.14 1.41
CA ASN A 331 -4.00 -4.43 0.93
C ASN A 331 -2.96 -5.43 0.41
N ALA A 332 -2.44 -5.22 -0.80
CA ALA A 332 -1.40 -6.09 -1.37
C ALA A 332 -0.08 -5.91 -0.60
N ARG A 333 0.42 -6.97 0.03
CA ARG A 333 1.67 -6.97 0.82
C ARG A 333 2.87 -7.42 0.00
N VAL A 334 2.68 -8.45 -0.81
CA VAL A 334 3.71 -8.99 -1.71
C VAL A 334 3.06 -9.23 -3.07
N THR A 335 3.68 -8.74 -4.14
CA THR A 335 3.34 -9.11 -5.52
C THR A 335 4.51 -9.86 -6.14
N PHE A 336 4.25 -10.98 -6.79
CA PHE A 336 5.27 -11.88 -7.33
C PHE A 336 4.87 -12.47 -8.69
N THR A 337 5.84 -13.03 -9.40
CA THR A 337 5.69 -13.68 -10.72
C THR A 337 6.77 -14.73 -10.92
N ASP A 338 6.45 -15.85 -11.54
CA ASP A 338 7.44 -16.84 -11.99
C ASP A 338 8.02 -16.35 -13.33
N LEU A 339 9.21 -15.73 -13.30
CA LEU A 339 9.85 -15.11 -14.47
C LEU A 339 10.55 -16.15 -15.35
N ASN A 340 11.09 -17.20 -14.75
CA ASN A 340 11.85 -18.22 -15.45
C ASN A 340 11.02 -19.47 -15.81
N ALA A 341 9.73 -19.48 -15.42
CA ALA A 341 8.77 -20.55 -15.67
C ALA A 341 9.20 -21.91 -15.10
N ASN A 342 9.95 -21.92 -13.99
CA ASN A 342 10.40 -23.15 -13.34
C ASN A 342 9.37 -23.70 -12.33
N GLY A 343 8.24 -23.01 -12.15
CA GLY A 343 7.15 -23.35 -11.23
C GLY A 343 7.40 -22.96 -9.78
N LYS A 344 8.44 -22.19 -9.48
CA LYS A 344 8.83 -21.75 -8.13
C LYS A 344 8.98 -20.24 -8.10
N ILE A 345 9.00 -19.67 -6.90
CA ILE A 345 9.31 -18.25 -6.70
C ILE A 345 10.69 -18.11 -6.07
N ASP A 346 11.62 -17.58 -6.85
CA ASP A 346 13.00 -17.31 -6.48
C ASP A 346 13.13 -15.95 -5.78
N VAL A 347 13.46 -15.97 -4.49
CA VAL A 347 13.79 -14.76 -3.71
C VAL A 347 15.30 -14.63 -3.64
N THR A 348 15.86 -13.63 -4.32
CA THR A 348 17.31 -13.46 -4.47
C THR A 348 17.73 -12.02 -4.19
N ASN A 349 19.01 -11.82 -3.88
CA ASN A 349 19.56 -10.49 -3.67
C ASN A 349 19.84 -9.71 -4.98
N ASN A 350 19.38 -10.21 -6.13
CA ASN A 350 19.56 -9.57 -7.42
C ASN A 350 18.21 -9.26 -8.05
N ALA A 351 17.98 -7.97 -8.34
CA ALA A 351 16.78 -7.48 -9.01
C ALA A 351 16.44 -8.27 -10.29
N THR A 352 17.39 -8.70 -11.11
CA THR A 352 17.03 -9.40 -12.36
C THR A 352 16.53 -10.83 -12.14
N THR A 353 16.85 -11.45 -11.00
CA THR A 353 16.51 -12.84 -10.67
C THR A 353 15.57 -12.95 -9.48
N ASN A 354 15.12 -11.83 -8.91
CA ASN A 354 14.18 -11.81 -7.81
C ASN A 354 12.75 -11.74 -8.33
N GLU A 355 11.93 -12.71 -7.93
CA GLU A 355 10.59 -12.91 -8.45
C GLU A 355 9.49 -12.28 -7.59
N ILE A 356 9.86 -11.71 -6.43
CA ILE A 356 9.07 -10.67 -5.78
C ILE A 356 9.26 -9.36 -6.55
N ILE A 357 8.19 -8.85 -7.16
CA ILE A 357 8.21 -7.60 -7.93
C ILE A 357 7.85 -6.38 -7.08
N GLN A 358 7.06 -6.56 -6.03
CA GLN A 358 6.69 -5.49 -5.09
C GLN A 358 6.60 -6.03 -3.66
N GLU A 359 7.17 -5.27 -2.73
CA GLU A 359 7.03 -5.43 -1.28
C GLU A 359 6.39 -4.15 -0.72
N ASN A 360 5.22 -4.29 -0.09
CA ASN A 360 4.46 -3.17 0.45
C ASN A 360 4.17 -3.35 1.94
N HIS A 361 4.35 -2.25 2.67
CA HIS A 361 4.00 -2.12 4.08
C HIS A 361 3.22 -0.84 4.29
N TYR A 362 2.36 -0.82 5.30
CA TYR A 362 1.39 0.24 5.49
C TYR A 362 1.34 0.68 6.94
N TYR A 363 1.24 2.00 7.11
CA TYR A 363 0.76 2.61 8.34
C TYR A 363 -0.70 2.21 8.56
N ALA A 364 -1.19 2.36 9.79
CA ALA A 364 -2.49 1.81 10.15
C ALA A 364 -3.67 2.54 9.47
N PHE A 365 -3.48 3.80 9.06
CA PHE A 365 -4.44 4.54 8.23
C PHE A 365 -4.23 4.37 6.71
N GLY A 366 -3.33 3.47 6.29
CA GLY A 366 -3.21 3.02 4.90
C GLY A 366 -2.19 3.78 4.05
N MET A 367 -1.48 4.76 4.60
CA MET A 367 -0.29 5.31 3.92
C MET A 367 0.74 4.19 3.75
N ALA A 368 1.30 4.05 2.55
CA ALA A 368 2.40 3.12 2.33
C ALA A 368 3.66 3.62 3.03
N HIS A 369 4.44 2.71 3.62
CA HIS A 369 5.76 3.05 4.14
C HIS A 369 6.68 3.43 2.99
N GLU A 370 7.36 4.56 3.11
CA GLU A 370 8.60 4.76 2.38
C GLU A 370 9.71 3.94 3.04
N GLY A 371 10.64 3.43 2.25
CA GLY A 371 11.71 2.60 2.77
C GLY A 371 12.51 1.92 1.68
N PRO A 372 13.61 1.25 2.05
CA PRO A 372 14.48 0.52 1.14
C PRO A 372 13.86 -0.84 0.74
N TRP A 373 12.59 -0.81 0.31
CA TRP A 373 11.81 -1.98 -0.07
C TRP A 373 12.21 -2.52 -1.44
N LEU A 374 11.86 -3.79 -1.68
CA LEU A 374 11.92 -4.39 -3.00
C LEU A 374 10.91 -3.72 -3.95
N MET A 375 11.43 -2.99 -4.95
CA MET A 375 10.65 -2.49 -6.08
C MET A 375 11.31 -2.94 -7.38
N ASN A 376 11.02 -4.17 -7.78
CA ASN A 376 11.60 -4.80 -8.95
C ASN A 376 10.69 -4.75 -10.19
N ASP A 377 9.52 -4.12 -10.06
CA ASP A 377 8.72 -3.73 -11.20
C ASP A 377 9.48 -2.65 -12.00
N ARG A 378 10.39 -3.10 -12.88
CA ARG A 378 11.02 -2.31 -13.93
C ARG A 378 10.03 -2.24 -15.09
N PRO A 379 9.34 -1.12 -15.34
CA PRO A 379 8.66 -0.97 -16.60
C PRO A 379 9.75 -0.77 -17.66
N ILE A 380 9.77 -1.58 -18.71
CA ILE A 380 10.23 -1.12 -20.05
C ILE A 380 9.09 -0.28 -20.64
N LEU A 381 8.60 0.69 -19.87
CA LEU A 381 7.67 1.70 -20.35
C LEU A 381 8.46 3.00 -20.43
N PRO A 382 8.42 3.72 -21.57
CA PRO A 382 8.97 5.06 -21.64
C PRO A 382 8.25 5.91 -20.58
N ALA A 383 8.99 6.22 -19.52
CA ALA A 383 8.71 7.24 -18.52
C ALA A 383 7.24 7.35 -18.06
N ARG A 384 6.81 6.45 -17.15
CA ARG A 384 6.22 7.00 -15.92
C ARG A 384 7.36 7.79 -15.26
N GLN A 385 7.45 9.07 -15.61
CA GLN A 385 8.37 10.03 -15.01
C GLN A 385 8.30 9.87 -13.49
N LYS A 386 9.29 9.19 -12.90
CA LYS A 386 9.64 9.35 -11.48
C LYS A 386 10.28 10.74 -11.29
N SER A 387 9.61 11.78 -11.78
CA SER A 387 9.96 13.17 -11.55
C SER A 387 9.08 13.67 -10.41
N SER A 388 9.62 14.58 -9.61
CA SER A 388 9.00 15.21 -8.44
C SER A 388 7.62 15.84 -8.68
N ALA A 389 7.16 15.96 -9.94
CA ALA A 389 5.81 16.35 -10.32
C ALA A 389 4.76 15.21 -10.18
N THR A 390 5.18 13.95 -10.11
CA THR A 390 4.29 12.78 -9.91
C THR A 390 3.89 12.60 -8.44
N LYS A 391 4.54 13.28 -7.49
CA LYS A 391 4.13 13.27 -6.07
C LYS A 391 2.77 13.94 -5.82
N ALA A 392 2.29 14.82 -6.71
CA ALA A 392 0.96 15.44 -6.62
C ALA A 392 -0.11 14.75 -7.49
N LEU A 393 0.28 13.81 -8.36
CA LEU A 393 -0.57 13.17 -9.36
C LEU A 393 -0.46 11.63 -9.37
N GLY A 394 0.18 11.05 -8.34
CA GLY A 394 0.61 9.65 -8.31
C GLY A 394 0.36 8.96 -6.98
N ARG A 395 -0.90 8.79 -6.60
CA ARG A 395 -1.35 7.72 -5.68
C ARG A 395 -2.60 7.06 -6.25
N GLU A 396 -2.48 6.47 -7.43
CA GLU A 396 -3.41 5.42 -7.83
C GLU A 396 -2.87 4.09 -7.32
N GLY A 397 -3.35 3.69 -6.14
CA GLY A 397 -3.32 2.30 -5.71
C GLY A 397 -4.12 1.44 -6.67
N THR A 398 -3.67 0.21 -6.86
CA THR A 398 -4.37 -0.86 -7.56
C THR A 398 -5.82 -0.94 -7.10
N ALA A 399 -6.76 -0.80 -8.05
CA ALA A 399 -8.18 -0.99 -7.79
C ALA A 399 -8.42 -2.47 -7.46
N THR A 400 -8.84 -2.75 -6.23
CA THR A 400 -9.62 -3.94 -5.93
C THR A 400 -11.10 -3.55 -5.92
N ASN A 401 -11.94 -4.45 -6.41
CA ASN A 401 -13.36 -4.26 -6.69
C ASN A 401 -14.12 -3.51 -5.58
N GLY A 402 -14.97 -2.55 -5.99
CA GLY A 402 -16.01 -1.96 -5.15
C GLY A 402 -15.72 -0.53 -4.67
N ILE A 403 -16.32 0.46 -5.35
CA ILE A 403 -16.82 1.76 -4.81
C ILE A 403 -15.81 2.73 -4.13
N ALA A 404 -14.55 2.39 -3.84
CA ALA A 404 -13.67 3.27 -3.02
C ALA A 404 -12.56 4.03 -3.78
N ALA A 405 -12.49 3.96 -5.12
CA ALA A 405 -11.36 4.50 -5.89
C ALA A 405 -11.35 6.04 -6.07
N SER A 406 -12.33 6.78 -5.54
CA SER A 406 -12.28 8.26 -5.48
C SER A 406 -11.61 8.80 -4.21
N THR A 407 -11.29 7.95 -3.24
CA THR A 407 -10.80 8.40 -1.92
C THR A 407 -9.28 8.42 -1.75
N ASN A 408 -8.49 7.82 -2.66
CA ASN A 408 -7.03 7.75 -2.48
C ASN A 408 -6.26 9.04 -2.84
N LEU A 409 -6.91 10.00 -3.50
CA LEU A 409 -6.38 11.38 -3.64
C LEU A 409 -6.72 12.26 -2.42
N LEU A 410 -7.51 11.75 -1.47
CA LEU A 410 -8.08 12.48 -0.33
C LEU A 410 -7.73 11.86 1.03
N ARG A 411 -6.79 10.92 1.06
CA ARG A 411 -6.28 10.29 2.29
C ARG A 411 -4.86 10.78 2.56
N ASP A 412 -4.74 11.66 3.55
CA ASP A 412 -3.50 11.94 4.29
C ASP A 412 -3.42 11.04 5.54
#